data_AF-A0A9K3DJ05-F1
#
_entry.id   AF-A0A9K3DJ05-F1
#
_cell.length_a   1.000
_cell.length_b   1.000
_cell.length_c   1.000
_cell.angle_alpha   90.00
_cell.angle_beta   90.00
_cell.angle_gamma   90.00
#
_symmetry.space_group_name_H-M   'P 1'
#
loop_
_entity.id
_entity.type
_entity.pdbx_description
1 polymer ?
#
loop_
_entity_poly.entity_id
_entity_poly.type
_entity_poly.pdbx_seq_one_letter_code
_entity_poly.pdbx_strand_id
1 'polypeptide(L)'
;MIFRPFDSLMKSDCKSDAWVTFPAAPFQIGFSYPFPAFTQSFFTLTGLCYIQAMPMLWRVLFTLEQITEHGCIDIGLSELSHMYNLVSDGSHHFLFKHKPQKPHPLLKVTKNDTNWRNQFFFVRIDSIPNGNYLPKKWNTQGRI
;
A
#
# COMPACT_ATOMS: atom_id res chain seq x y z
N MET A 1 21.15 8.51 -12.23
CA MET A 1 21.18 8.40 -10.76
C MET A 1 20.07 9.28 -10.20
N ILE A 2 18.95 8.69 -9.75
CA ILE A 2 17.71 9.40 -9.44
C ILE A 2 17.45 9.27 -7.93
N PHE A 3 18.27 9.94 -7.14
CA PHE A 3 17.93 10.22 -5.75
C PHE A 3 18.35 11.66 -5.53
N ARG A 4 17.40 12.60 -5.62
CA ARG A 4 17.62 13.94 -5.07
C ARG A 4 17.91 13.76 -3.57
N PRO A 5 18.77 14.59 -2.96
CA PRO A 5 18.91 14.59 -1.52
C PRO A 5 17.52 14.79 -0.89
N PHE A 6 17.21 13.94 0.08
CA PHE A 6 16.01 13.97 0.90
C PHE A 6 15.81 15.39 1.44
N ASP A 7 14.83 16.12 0.90
CA ASP A 7 14.38 17.37 1.50
C ASP A 7 13.53 17.01 2.71
N SER A 8 14.05 17.29 3.90
CA SER A 8 13.39 16.96 5.18
C SER A 8 12.08 17.72 5.40
N LEU A 9 11.78 18.73 4.57
CA LEU A 9 10.50 19.43 4.55
C LEU A 9 9.46 18.72 3.67
N MET A 10 9.86 17.82 2.78
CA MET A 10 8.93 17.11 1.91
C MET A 10 8.17 16.04 2.70
N LYS A 11 6.85 16.20 2.70
CA LYS A 11 5.92 15.27 3.33
C LYS A 11 5.48 14.19 2.36
N SER A 12 5.01 13.08 2.89
CA SER A 12 4.51 11.93 2.13
C SER A 12 3.28 12.24 1.27
N ASP A 13 2.55 13.32 1.57
CA ASP A 13 1.40 13.83 0.81
C ASP A 13 1.77 14.83 -0.30
N CYS A 14 3.07 15.06 -0.54
CA CYS A 14 3.53 15.95 -1.59
C CYS A 14 3.04 15.48 -2.97
N LYS A 15 2.37 16.39 -3.69
CA LYS A 15 1.92 16.18 -5.07
C LYS A 15 3.00 16.65 -6.03
N SER A 16 3.38 15.81 -6.98
CA SER A 16 4.31 16.15 -8.05
C SER A 16 3.89 15.50 -9.38
N ASP A 17 4.13 16.21 -10.49
CA ASP A 17 3.93 15.66 -11.83
C ASP A 17 5.12 14.82 -12.30
N ALA A 18 6.29 14.97 -11.65
CA ALA A 18 7.54 14.30 -12.02
C ALA A 18 7.95 13.18 -11.05
N TRP A 19 7.41 13.18 -9.83
CA TRP A 19 7.79 12.25 -8.75
C TRP A 19 6.58 11.54 -8.16
N VAL A 20 6.78 10.32 -7.71
CA VAL A 20 5.80 9.51 -7.00
C VAL A 20 6.39 9.02 -5.68
N THR A 21 5.56 9.00 -4.63
CA THR A 21 5.95 8.60 -3.29
C THR A 21 5.70 7.12 -3.06
N PHE A 22 6.74 6.39 -2.65
CA PHE A 22 6.67 4.99 -2.26
C PHE A 22 6.92 4.83 -0.75
N PRO A 23 6.10 4.07 -0.02
CA PRO A 23 6.43 3.64 1.34
C PRO A 23 7.58 2.63 1.31
N ALA A 24 8.45 2.65 2.32
CA ALA A 24 9.49 1.62 2.49
C ALA A 24 8.92 0.26 2.93
N ALA A 25 7.81 0.28 3.68
CA ALA A 25 7.19 -0.89 4.30
C ALA A 25 7.01 -2.11 3.36
N PRO A 26 6.43 -2.01 2.14
CA PRO A 26 6.31 -3.15 1.24
C PRO A 26 7.65 -3.79 0.87
N PHE A 27 8.68 -2.98 0.62
CA PHE A 27 10.00 -3.48 0.23
C PHE A 27 10.72 -4.17 1.39
N GLN A 28 10.51 -3.69 2.61
CA GLN A 28 11.04 -4.31 3.83
C GLN A 28 10.45 -5.71 4.10
N ILE A 29 9.21 -5.96 3.65
CA ILE A 29 8.55 -7.27 3.82
C ILE A 29 8.71 -8.20 2.61
N GLY A 30 9.44 -7.79 1.58
CA GLY A 30 9.80 -8.64 0.44
C GLY A 30 9.08 -8.33 -0.88
N PHE A 31 8.22 -7.31 -0.95
CA PHE A 31 7.73 -6.87 -2.26
C PHE A 31 8.88 -6.33 -3.12
N SER A 32 8.78 -6.59 -4.42
CA SER A 32 9.51 -5.87 -5.45
C SER A 32 8.55 -5.03 -6.29
N TYR A 33 9.05 -3.96 -6.89
CA TYR A 33 8.30 -3.22 -7.89
C TYR A 33 8.67 -3.73 -9.30
N PRO A 34 7.71 -3.94 -10.22
CA PRO A 34 6.27 -3.67 -10.11
C PRO A 34 5.58 -4.59 -9.10
N PHE A 35 4.63 -4.04 -8.33
CA PHE A 35 3.86 -4.85 -7.37
C PHE A 35 3.03 -5.91 -8.12
N PRO A 36 2.70 -7.05 -7.50
CA PRO A 36 1.93 -8.09 -8.18
C PRO A 36 0.49 -7.65 -8.50
N ALA A 37 -0.18 -8.41 -9.37
CA ALA A 37 -1.43 -8.00 -10.00
C ALA A 37 -2.59 -7.76 -9.01
N PHE A 38 -2.70 -8.58 -7.95
CA PHE A 38 -3.75 -8.41 -6.95
C PHE A 38 -3.55 -7.12 -6.15
N THR A 39 -2.31 -6.83 -5.74
CA THR A 39 -1.91 -5.60 -5.06
C THR A 39 -2.15 -4.37 -5.94
N GLN A 40 -1.78 -4.42 -7.23
CA GLN A 40 -2.07 -3.34 -8.16
C GLN A 40 -3.58 -3.11 -8.30
N SER A 41 -4.35 -4.18 -8.48
CA SER A 41 -5.81 -4.12 -8.61
C SER A 41 -6.47 -3.49 -7.39
N PHE A 42 -5.99 -3.77 -6.19
CA PHE A 42 -6.44 -3.13 -4.96
C PHE A 42 -6.23 -1.60 -4.99
N PHE A 43 -5.02 -1.14 -5.32
CA PHE A 43 -4.74 0.30 -5.36
C PHE A 43 -5.47 1.01 -6.49
N THR A 44 -5.65 0.35 -7.64
CA THR A 44 -6.49 0.87 -8.74
C THR A 44 -7.95 1.00 -8.33
N LEU A 45 -8.52 -0.03 -7.67
CA LEU A 45 -9.91 -0.01 -7.24
C LEU A 45 -10.19 1.05 -6.17
N THR A 46 -9.29 1.18 -5.19
CA THR A 46 -9.46 2.10 -4.05
C THR A 46 -9.02 3.53 -4.34
N GLY A 47 -8.23 3.74 -5.40
CA GLY A 47 -7.62 5.03 -5.73
C GLY A 47 -6.62 5.51 -4.67
N LEU A 48 -6.17 4.64 -3.77
CA LEU A 48 -5.21 5.00 -2.72
C LEU A 48 -3.82 5.24 -3.29
N CYS A 49 -3.11 6.24 -2.74
CA CYS A 49 -1.66 6.28 -2.88
C CYS A 49 -1.02 5.18 -2.05
N TYR A 50 0.09 4.63 -2.55
CA TYR A 50 0.85 3.59 -1.83
C TYR A 50 1.22 4.01 -0.41
N ILE A 51 1.65 5.26 -0.21
CA ILE A 51 2.04 5.77 1.10
C ILE A 51 0.87 5.98 2.08
N GLN A 52 -0.38 5.98 1.59
CA GLN A 52 -1.56 5.99 2.46
C GLN A 52 -1.81 4.63 3.09
N ALA A 53 -1.27 3.54 2.54
CA ALA A 53 -1.43 2.21 3.11
C ALA A 53 -0.50 2.01 4.32
N MET A 54 -1.11 1.72 5.47
CA MET A 54 -0.38 1.40 6.70
C MET A 54 0.37 0.06 6.57
N PRO A 55 1.42 -0.20 7.37
CA PRO A 55 2.21 -1.43 7.28
C PRO A 55 1.37 -2.72 7.37
N MET A 56 0.34 -2.73 8.22
CA MET A 56 -0.57 -3.88 8.30
C MET A 56 -1.36 -4.12 7.01
N LEU A 57 -1.75 -3.07 6.28
CA LEU A 57 -2.38 -3.21 4.96
C LEU A 57 -1.43 -3.94 4.01
N TRP A 58 -0.18 -3.51 3.94
CA TRP A 58 0.86 -4.14 3.11
C TRP A 58 1.10 -5.60 3.48
N ARG A 59 1.11 -5.94 4.78
CA ARG A 59 1.27 -7.33 5.23
C ARG A 59 0.12 -8.23 4.79
N VAL A 60 -1.12 -7.74 4.86
CA VAL A 60 -2.29 -8.47 4.35
C VAL A 60 -2.14 -8.72 2.86
N LEU A 61 -1.86 -7.67 2.07
CA LEU A 61 -1.70 -7.83 0.62
C LEU A 61 -0.58 -8.83 0.31
N PHE A 62 0.59 -8.67 0.93
CA PHE A 62 1.73 -9.57 0.73
C PHE A 62 1.37 -11.03 1.05
N THR A 63 0.75 -11.30 2.19
CA THR A 63 0.40 -12.67 2.56
C THR A 63 -0.63 -13.29 1.61
N LEU A 64 -1.63 -12.53 1.17
CA LEU A 64 -2.61 -13.06 0.21
C LEU A 64 -1.97 -13.34 -1.16
N GLU A 65 -1.04 -12.49 -1.61
CA GLU A 65 -0.24 -12.74 -2.81
C GLU A 65 0.55 -14.05 -2.68
N GLN A 66 1.27 -14.23 -1.56
CA GLN A 66 2.05 -15.45 -1.34
C GLN A 66 1.16 -16.71 -1.28
N ILE A 67 -0.01 -16.64 -0.63
CA ILE A 67 -0.95 -17.78 -0.59
C ILE A 67 -1.43 -18.15 -2.01
N THR A 68 -1.69 -17.13 -2.84
CA THR A 68 -2.17 -17.31 -4.21
C THR A 68 -1.05 -17.84 -5.12
N GLU A 69 0.16 -17.30 -5.03
CA GLU A 69 1.33 -17.73 -5.79
C GLU A 69 1.74 -19.18 -5.49
N HIS A 70 1.61 -19.61 -4.23
CA HIS A 70 1.90 -20.99 -3.82
C HIS A 70 0.77 -21.98 -4.17
N GLY A 71 -0.26 -21.55 -4.91
CA GLY A 71 -1.30 -22.42 -5.48
C GLY A 71 -2.25 -23.00 -4.44
N CYS A 72 -2.27 -22.45 -3.22
CA CYS A 72 -3.09 -22.99 -2.14
C CYS A 72 -4.57 -22.63 -2.33
N ILE A 73 -4.87 -21.39 -2.75
CA ILE A 73 -6.23 -20.83 -2.87
C ILE A 73 -6.19 -19.64 -3.85
N ASP A 74 -7.18 -19.52 -4.74
CA ASP A 74 -7.39 -18.29 -5.52
C ASP A 74 -8.10 -17.24 -4.66
N ILE A 75 -7.42 -16.14 -4.35
CA ILE A 75 -7.95 -15.07 -3.48
C ILE A 75 -8.01 -13.76 -4.27
N GLY A 76 -9.22 -13.32 -4.57
CA GLY A 76 -9.49 -12.06 -5.24
C GLY A 76 -9.86 -10.92 -4.30
N LEU A 77 -10.17 -9.75 -4.90
CA LEU A 77 -10.63 -8.57 -4.15
C LEU A 77 -11.98 -8.82 -3.45
N SER A 78 -12.80 -9.73 -3.97
CA SER A 78 -14.06 -10.16 -3.35
C SER A 78 -13.79 -10.80 -1.99
N GLU A 79 -12.89 -11.79 -1.94
CA GLU A 79 -12.50 -12.50 -0.72
C GLU A 79 -11.84 -11.55 0.28
N LEU A 80 -10.97 -10.65 -0.20
CA LEU A 80 -10.38 -9.59 0.62
C LEU A 80 -11.47 -8.73 1.29
N SER A 81 -12.46 -8.27 0.52
CA SER A 81 -13.58 -7.47 1.04
C SER A 81 -14.50 -8.29 1.96
N HIS A 82 -14.57 -9.61 1.79
CA HIS A 82 -15.33 -10.50 2.66
C HIS A 82 -14.66 -10.65 4.03
N MET A 83 -13.33 -10.62 4.08
CA MET A 83 -12.52 -10.80 5.31
C MET A 83 -12.23 -9.51 6.07
N TYR A 84 -12.09 -8.38 5.36
CA TYR A 84 -11.61 -7.13 5.95
C TYR A 84 -12.49 -5.93 5.58
N ASN A 85 -12.57 -4.97 6.50
CA ASN A 85 -13.01 -3.62 6.23
C ASN A 85 -11.78 -2.74 6.01
N LEU A 86 -11.78 -1.95 4.94
CA LEU A 86 -10.79 -0.90 4.78
C LEU A 86 -11.23 0.32 5.60
N VAL A 87 -10.42 0.74 6.56
CA VAL A 87 -10.78 1.85 7.47
C VAL A 87 -9.66 2.89 7.51
N SER A 88 -10.05 4.16 7.65
CA SER A 88 -9.12 5.27 7.89
C SER A 88 -8.71 5.33 9.35
N ASP A 89 -7.47 5.70 9.63
CA ASP A 89 -6.97 6.00 10.98
C ASP A 89 -7.27 7.45 11.44
N GLY A 90 -8.02 8.21 10.63
CA GLY A 90 -8.34 9.62 10.88
C GLY A 90 -7.38 10.61 10.23
N SER A 91 -6.25 10.14 9.68
CA SER A 91 -5.23 10.98 9.03
C SER A 91 -5.01 10.65 7.55
N HIS A 92 -6.06 10.17 6.87
CA HIS A 92 -6.03 9.69 5.48
C HIS A 92 -5.02 8.55 5.22
N HIS A 93 -4.63 7.83 6.29
CA HIS A 93 -3.95 6.55 6.18
C HIS A 93 -4.96 5.42 6.43
N PHE A 94 -4.75 4.30 5.77
CA PHE A 94 -5.74 3.23 5.69
C PHE A 94 -5.17 1.87 6.09
N LEU A 95 -6.03 1.07 6.74
CA LEU A 95 -5.69 -0.21 7.31
C LEU A 95 -6.85 -1.19 7.14
N PHE A 96 -6.54 -2.49 7.04
CA PHE A 96 -7.55 -3.54 7.06
C PHE A 96 -7.98 -3.94 8.47
N LYS A 97 -9.19 -3.54 8.87
CA LYS A 97 -9.81 -4.05 10.09
C LYS A 97 -10.51 -5.37 9.80
N HIS A 98 -10.03 -6.45 10.40
CA HIS A 98 -10.65 -7.77 10.28
C HIS A 98 -12.13 -7.74 10.68
N LYS A 99 -12.98 -8.44 9.91
CA LYS A 99 -14.41 -8.56 10.18
C LYS A 99 -14.67 -9.61 11.26
N PRO A 100 -15.52 -9.30 12.28
CA PRO A 100 -15.84 -10.26 13.33
C PRO A 100 -16.31 -11.60 12.77
N GLN A 101 -15.95 -12.70 13.45
CA GLN A 101 -16.36 -14.08 13.11
C GLN A 101 -15.90 -14.59 11.73
N LYS A 102 -15.03 -13.85 11.02
CA LYS A 102 -14.39 -14.34 9.81
C LYS A 102 -13.06 -15.01 10.11
N PRO A 103 -12.60 -15.98 9.30
CA PRO A 103 -11.25 -16.51 9.41
C PRO A 103 -10.23 -15.36 9.30
N HIS A 104 -9.21 -15.36 10.14
CA HIS A 104 -8.10 -14.41 10.02
C HIS A 104 -6.82 -15.17 9.67
N PRO A 105 -6.35 -15.10 8.42
CA PRO A 105 -5.16 -15.84 8.00
C PRO A 105 -3.87 -15.33 8.66
N LEU A 106 -3.89 -14.11 9.22
CA LEU A 106 -2.74 -13.50 9.86
C LEU A 106 -2.83 -13.58 11.38
N LEU A 107 -2.16 -14.57 11.96
CA LEU A 107 -2.02 -14.69 13.40
C LEU A 107 -0.92 -13.72 13.88
N LYS A 108 -1.24 -12.89 14.89
CA LYS A 108 -0.31 -11.93 15.54
C LYS A 108 0.26 -10.84 14.62
N VAL A 109 -0.59 -10.04 13.98
CA VAL A 109 -0.08 -8.83 13.33
C VAL A 109 0.27 -7.79 14.39
N THR A 110 1.58 -7.70 14.64
CA THR A 110 2.23 -6.80 15.59
C THR A 110 2.00 -5.33 15.21
N LYS A 111 1.93 -4.49 16.24
CA LYS A 111 1.80 -3.03 16.19
C LYS A 111 2.53 -2.44 14.96
N ASN A 112 1.87 -1.54 14.24
CA ASN A 112 2.57 -0.70 13.26
C ASN A 112 3.71 0.03 14.00
N ASP A 113 4.94 -0.04 13.47
CA ASP A 113 6.05 0.80 13.94
C ASP A 113 5.59 2.25 13.88
N THR A 114 5.64 3.00 14.97
CA THR A 114 5.13 4.38 15.03
C THR A 114 5.82 5.31 14.02
N ASN A 115 7.04 4.99 13.58
CA ASN A 115 7.81 5.79 12.63
C ASN A 115 7.54 5.44 11.16
N TRP A 116 6.64 4.49 10.87
CA TRP A 116 6.39 4.02 9.50
C TRP A 116 6.04 5.15 8.50
N ARG A 117 5.36 6.21 8.97
CA ARG A 117 4.93 7.35 8.15
C ARG A 117 6.09 8.17 7.59
N ASN A 118 7.25 8.12 8.24
CA ASN A 118 8.47 8.83 7.83
C ASN A 118 9.40 7.95 6.99
N GLN A 119 9.03 6.69 6.75
CA GLN A 119 9.82 5.76 5.95
C GLN A 119 9.26 5.69 4.53
N PHE A 120 9.65 6.65 3.70
CA PHE A 120 9.26 6.72 2.29
C PHE A 120 10.39 7.27 1.44
N PHE A 121 10.26 7.09 0.13
CA PHE A 121 11.19 7.65 -0.86
C PHE A 121 10.44 8.08 -2.10
N PHE A 122 11.05 8.98 -2.86
CA PHE A 122 10.51 9.47 -4.12
C PHE A 122 11.19 8.80 -5.31
N VAL A 123 10.41 8.41 -6.30
CA VAL A 123 10.90 7.86 -7.55
C VAL A 123 10.44 8.75 -8.69
N ARG A 124 11.30 8.98 -9.69
CA ARG A 124 10.86 9.74 -10.88
C ARG A 124 9.92 8.91 -11.71
N ILE A 125 8.85 9.54 -12.15
CA ILE A 125 7.80 8.91 -12.94
C ILE A 125 8.34 8.41 -14.29
N ASP A 126 9.24 9.15 -14.94
CA ASP A 126 9.85 8.76 -16.22
C ASP A 126 10.83 7.58 -16.12
N SER A 127 11.22 7.19 -14.90
CA SER A 127 12.01 5.98 -14.66
C SER A 127 11.18 4.72 -14.47
N ILE A 128 9.85 4.84 -14.41
CA ILE A 128 8.93 3.72 -14.19
C ILE A 128 8.10 3.49 -15.46
N PRO A 129 8.07 2.25 -16.02
CA PRO A 129 7.13 1.90 -17.08
C PRO A 129 5.70 2.23 -16.64
N ASN A 130 4.94 2.94 -17.47
CA ASN A 130 3.57 3.36 -17.15
C ASN A 130 3.47 4.25 -15.89
N GLY A 131 4.54 4.93 -15.49
CA GLY A 131 4.57 5.76 -14.29
C GLY A 131 3.50 6.86 -14.23
N ASN A 132 2.98 7.29 -15.39
CA ASN A 132 1.90 8.28 -15.49
C ASN A 132 0.58 7.81 -14.87
N TYR A 133 0.36 6.51 -14.77
CA TYR A 133 -0.84 5.90 -14.20
C TYR A 133 -0.72 5.64 -12.69
N LEU A 134 0.43 5.94 -12.08
CA LEU A 134 0.62 5.73 -10.65
C LEU A 134 -0.20 6.73 -9.82
N PRO A 135 -0.64 6.35 -8.60
CA PRO A 135 -1.41 7.23 -7.75
C PRO A 135 -0.50 8.36 -7.21
N LYS A 136 -0.62 9.56 -7.79
CA LYS A 136 0.23 10.74 -7.49
C LYS A 136 -0.30 11.64 -6.38
N LYS A 137 -1.57 11.48 -6.00
CA LYS A 137 -2.25 12.35 -5.04
C LYS A 137 -3.06 11.51 -4.07
N TRP A 138 -2.93 11.82 -2.79
CA TRP A 138 -3.69 11.15 -1.75
C TRP A 138 -5.19 11.23 -2.02
N ASN A 139 -5.87 10.09 -1.83
CA ASN A 139 -7.31 10.07 -1.77
C ASN A 139 -7.76 10.67 -0.43
N THR A 140 -8.16 11.94 -0.47
CA THR A 140 -8.67 12.70 0.67
C THR A 140 -10.19 12.81 0.67
N GLN A 141 -10.88 12.30 -0.36
CA GLN A 141 -12.32 12.51 -0.56
C GLN A 141 -13.20 11.63 0.34
N GLY A 142 -12.61 10.84 1.24
CA GLY A 142 -13.33 10.07 2.27
C GLY A 142 -14.27 8.98 1.72
N ARG A 143 -14.26 8.74 0.41
CA ARG A 143 -15.00 7.68 -0.27
C ARG A 143 -14.01 6.63 -0.75
N ILE A 144 -14.01 5.50 -0.07
CA ILE A 144 -13.44 4.24 -0.55
C ILE A 144 -14.51 3.18 -0.32
#